data_AF-A0A7X9FQU4-F1
#
_entry.id   AF-A0A7X9FQU4-F1
#
_cell.length_a   1.000
_cell.length_b   1.000
_cell.length_c   1.000
_cell.angle_alpha   90.00
_cell.angle_beta   90.00
_cell.angle_gamma   90.00
#
_symmetry.space_group_name_H-M   'P 1'
#
loop_
_entity.id
_entity.type
_entity.pdbx_description
1 polymer ?
#
loop_
_entity_poly.entity_id
_entity_poly.type
_entity_poly.pdbx_seq_one_letter_code
_entity_poly.pdbx_strand_id
1 'polypeptide(L)'
;MNDYLNATIENDEFGIFDHPNVTGTPERRLLLAILERALLDYVGNDEKEALEAEDWIFSETNPIHPYNPFSFFWICEQLDLNIKKTLRKIQKMPKRGTNRLAPWYLTKQKAVA
;
A
#
# COMPACT_ATOMS: atom_id res chain seq x y z
N MET A 1 8.76 30.21 -16.43
CA MET A 1 7.32 29.91 -16.28
C MET A 1 7.18 28.44 -16.64
N ASN A 2 6.67 27.63 -15.71
CA ASN A 2 6.96 26.20 -15.56
C ASN A 2 6.28 25.31 -16.61
N ASP A 3 7.07 24.60 -17.42
CA ASP A 3 6.64 23.51 -18.33
C ASP A 3 7.11 22.11 -17.84
N TYR A 4 7.17 21.89 -16.51
CA TYR A 4 7.68 20.63 -15.94
C TYR A 4 6.62 19.72 -15.28
N LEU A 5 5.32 19.96 -15.48
CA LEU A 5 4.26 19.19 -14.80
C LEU A 5 3.65 18.02 -15.60
N ASN A 6 4.13 17.73 -16.81
CA ASN A 6 3.54 16.70 -17.67
C ASN A 6 4.47 15.51 -18.00
N ALA A 7 5.49 15.25 -17.18
CA ALA A 7 6.29 14.03 -17.32
C ALA A 7 5.67 12.86 -16.56
N THR A 8 4.75 12.18 -17.23
CA THR A 8 4.63 10.70 -17.22
C THR A 8 4.42 10.03 -15.85
N ILE A 9 3.21 10.16 -15.30
CA ILE A 9 2.65 9.20 -14.33
C ILE A 9 1.92 8.10 -15.11
N GLU A 10 2.64 7.42 -16.00
CA GLU A 10 2.13 6.23 -16.67
C GLU A 10 3.23 5.17 -16.64
N ASN A 11 2.93 4.07 -15.94
CA ASN A 11 3.63 2.77 -15.99
C ASN A 11 4.70 2.41 -14.94
N ASP A 12 4.56 2.85 -13.68
CA ASP A 12 5.17 2.05 -12.60
C ASP A 12 4.29 2.00 -11.34
N GLU A 13 3.22 1.21 -11.43
CA GLU A 13 2.21 1.04 -10.38
C GLU A 13 2.74 0.26 -9.15
N PHE A 14 3.99 -0.22 -9.20
CA PHE A 14 4.66 -0.96 -8.13
C PHE A 14 5.98 -0.30 -7.67
N GLY A 15 6.53 0.68 -8.39
CA GLY A 15 7.75 1.42 -8.04
C GLY A 15 7.60 2.50 -6.97
N ILE A 16 6.40 2.70 -6.39
CA ILE A 16 6.16 3.72 -5.34
C ILE A 16 7.09 3.57 -4.14
N PHE A 17 7.46 2.33 -3.79
CA PHE A 17 8.31 2.03 -2.64
C PHE A 17 9.81 2.04 -2.97
N ASP A 18 10.19 2.03 -4.25
CA ASP A 18 11.56 1.72 -4.72
C ASP A 18 12.36 2.95 -5.20
N HIS A 19 11.80 4.15 -5.12
CA HIS A 19 12.50 5.37 -5.48
C HIS A 19 12.93 6.16 -4.22
N PRO A 20 14.22 6.11 -3.83
CA PRO A 20 14.70 6.80 -2.63
C PRO A 20 14.51 8.32 -2.68
N ASN A 21 14.37 8.91 -3.88
CA ASN A 21 14.11 10.34 -4.08
C ASN A 21 12.66 10.68 -4.48
N VAL A 22 11.75 9.69 -4.62
CA VAL A 22 10.33 9.90 -5.00
C VAL A 22 9.37 9.53 -3.85
N THR A 23 9.86 8.85 -2.81
CA THR A 23 9.09 8.51 -1.60
C THR A 23 8.64 9.72 -0.77
N GLY A 24 9.04 10.94 -1.15
CA GLY A 24 8.62 12.18 -0.51
C GLY A 24 9.27 12.43 0.85
N THR A 25 8.58 13.24 1.67
CA THR A 25 9.03 13.66 3.00
C THR A 25 9.14 12.47 3.97
N PRO A 26 9.86 12.60 5.10
CA PRO A 26 9.94 11.54 6.12
C PRO A 26 8.57 11.03 6.59
N GLU A 27 7.59 11.92 6.69
CA GLU A 27 6.21 11.60 7.05
C GLU A 27 5.59 10.66 6.02
N ARG A 28 5.74 10.96 4.73
CA ARG A 28 5.24 10.11 3.65
C ARG A 28 5.85 8.70 3.68
N ARG A 29 7.16 8.61 3.95
CA ARG A 29 7.85 7.32 4.10
C ARG A 29 7.31 6.50 5.26
N LEU A 30 7.02 7.15 6.40
CA LEU A 30 6.41 6.48 7.54
C LEU A 30 5.03 5.91 7.19
N LEU A 31 4.18 6.69 6.51
CA LEU A 31 2.84 6.24 6.12
C LEU A 31 2.90 5.07 5.13
N LEU A 32 3.82 5.10 4.18
CA LEU A 32 4.08 3.99 3.26
C LEU A 32 4.53 2.73 4.02
N ALA A 33 5.42 2.86 4.99
CA ALA A 33 5.89 1.73 5.80
C ALA A 33 4.77 1.10 6.66
N ILE A 34 3.88 1.93 7.22
CA ILE A 34 2.69 1.46 7.95
C ILE A 34 1.79 0.67 7.01
N LEU A 35 1.50 1.21 5.83
CA LEU A 35 0.69 0.54 4.83
C LEU A 35 1.34 -0.79 4.37
N GLU A 36 2.63 -0.78 4.05
CA GLU A 36 3.36 -1.98 3.63
C GLU A 36 3.32 -3.07 4.71
N ARG A 37 3.53 -2.72 5.99
CA ARG A 37 3.46 -3.68 7.10
C ARG A 37 2.07 -4.33 7.19
N ALA A 38 1.01 -3.53 7.16
CA ALA A 38 -0.37 -4.04 7.19
C ALA A 38 -0.67 -4.97 6.00
N LEU A 39 -0.18 -4.63 4.81
CA LEU A 39 -0.34 -5.50 3.63
C LEU A 39 0.41 -6.81 3.78
N LEU A 40 1.64 -6.79 4.31
CA LEU A 40 2.43 -7.99 4.56
C LEU A 40 1.77 -8.91 5.57
N ASP A 41 1.15 -8.35 6.61
CA ASP A 41 0.39 -9.09 7.62
C ASP A 41 -0.88 -9.69 7.01
N TYR A 42 -1.64 -8.89 6.26
CA TYR A 42 -2.85 -9.34 5.59
C TYR A 42 -2.60 -10.50 4.61
N VAL A 43 -1.52 -10.47 3.82
CA VAL A 43 -1.18 -11.57 2.91
C VAL A 43 -0.35 -12.66 3.58
N GLY A 44 0.04 -12.48 4.84
CA GLY A 44 0.90 -13.37 5.60
C GLY A 44 0.29 -14.74 5.89
N ASN A 45 1.03 -15.56 6.63
CA ASN A 45 0.61 -16.91 7.02
C ASN A 45 0.20 -17.00 8.49
N ASP A 46 0.48 -15.97 9.29
CA ASP A 46 0.01 -15.91 10.66
C ASP A 46 -1.46 -15.48 10.63
N GLU A 47 -2.35 -16.37 11.06
CA GLU A 47 -3.80 -16.15 11.01
C GLU A 47 -4.21 -14.97 11.90
N LYS A 48 -3.55 -14.79 13.05
CA LYS A 48 -3.86 -13.70 13.97
C LYS A 48 -3.45 -12.37 13.37
N GLU A 49 -2.22 -12.25 12.87
CA GLU A 49 -1.75 -11.02 12.21
C GLU A 49 -2.61 -10.70 10.97
N ALA A 50 -2.99 -11.71 10.19
CA ALA A 50 -3.84 -11.53 9.01
C ALA A 50 -5.23 -11.01 9.37
N LEU A 51 -5.87 -11.52 10.44
CA LEU A 51 -7.17 -11.06 10.92
C LEU A 51 -7.10 -9.63 11.46
N GLU A 52 -6.07 -9.31 12.26
CA GLU A 52 -5.87 -7.94 12.78
C GLU A 52 -5.62 -6.94 11.64
N ALA A 53 -4.83 -7.32 10.64
CA ALA A 53 -4.62 -6.50 9.45
C ALA A 53 -5.88 -6.37 8.59
N GLU A 54 -6.67 -7.43 8.43
CA GLU A 54 -7.94 -7.39 7.74
C GLU A 54 -8.92 -6.42 8.42
N ASP A 55 -9.07 -6.52 9.74
CA ASP A 55 -9.89 -5.60 10.52
C ASP A 55 -9.41 -4.15 10.36
N TRP A 56 -8.10 -3.89 10.43
CA TRP A 56 -7.58 -2.53 10.23
C TRP A 56 -7.79 -1.97 8.80
N ILE A 57 -7.60 -2.80 7.76
CA ILE A 57 -7.75 -2.37 6.36
C ILE A 57 -9.22 -2.15 5.98
N PHE A 58 -10.10 -3.05 6.43
CA PHE A 58 -11.49 -3.13 5.99
C PHE A 58 -12.50 -2.68 7.04
N SER A 59 -12.08 -2.30 8.25
CA SER A 59 -12.96 -1.69 9.23
C SER A 59 -13.62 -0.45 8.63
N GLU A 60 -14.95 -0.45 8.66
CA GLU A 60 -15.71 0.73 8.30
C GLU A 60 -15.34 1.82 9.30
N THR A 61 -14.66 2.88 8.83
CA THR A 61 -14.43 4.07 9.65
C THR A 61 -15.79 4.53 10.13
N ASN A 62 -16.00 4.49 11.45
CA ASN A 62 -17.20 4.92 12.11
C ASN A 62 -17.69 6.23 11.46
N PRO A 63 -18.92 6.28 10.91
CA PRO A 63 -19.39 7.39 10.07
C PRO A 63 -19.38 8.77 10.76
N ILE A 64 -19.11 8.81 12.06
CA ILE A 64 -18.98 10.02 12.87
C ILE A 64 -17.58 10.65 12.75
N HIS A 65 -16.52 9.87 12.48
CA HIS A 65 -15.15 10.36 12.35
C HIS A 65 -14.40 9.66 11.21
N PRO A 66 -14.67 10.04 9.94
CA PRO A 66 -14.05 9.43 8.75
C PRO A 66 -12.51 9.61 8.64
N TYR A 67 -11.89 10.32 9.60
CA TYR A 67 -10.47 10.71 9.55
C TYR A 67 -9.74 10.41 10.86
N ASN A 68 -9.97 9.23 11.46
CA ASN A 68 -9.14 8.79 12.59
C ASN A 68 -7.67 8.72 12.12
N PRO A 69 -6.73 9.47 12.73
CA PRO A 69 -5.33 9.45 12.31
C PRO A 69 -4.76 8.04 12.28
N PHE A 70 -3.97 7.74 11.25
CA PHE A 70 -3.39 6.42 11.00
C PHE A 70 -4.40 5.29 10.75
N SER A 71 -5.69 5.59 10.52
CA SER A 71 -6.59 4.62 9.88
C SER A 71 -6.20 4.41 8.43
N PHE A 72 -6.62 3.28 7.85
CA PHE A 72 -6.37 2.99 6.44
C PHE A 72 -6.88 4.10 5.49
N PHE A 73 -8.09 4.62 5.75
CA PHE A 73 -8.70 5.70 4.96
C PHE A 73 -7.89 6.99 5.06
N TRP A 74 -7.51 7.38 6.27
CA TRP A 74 -6.69 8.55 6.52
C TRP A 74 -5.32 8.43 5.83
N ILE A 75 -4.67 7.26 5.94
CA ILE A 75 -3.39 7.00 5.25
C ILE A 75 -3.55 7.09 3.73
N CYS A 76 -4.61 6.52 3.17
CA CYS A 76 -4.87 6.62 1.73
C CYS A 76 -5.03 8.08 1.30
N GLU A 77 -5.72 8.91 2.08
CA GLU A 77 -5.86 10.35 1.81
C GLU A 77 -4.51 11.07 1.84
N GLN A 78 -3.73 10.91 2.91
CA GLN A 78 -2.40 11.53 3.02
C GLN A 78 -1.40 11.05 1.95
N LEU A 79 -1.64 9.84 1.43
CA LEU A 79 -0.84 9.26 0.36
C LEU A 79 -1.36 9.57 -1.05
N ASP A 80 -2.44 10.33 -1.19
CA ASP A 80 -3.14 10.61 -2.44
C ASP A 80 -3.58 9.33 -3.19
N LEU A 81 -3.90 8.27 -2.45
CA LEU A 81 -4.37 7.00 -2.97
C LEU A 81 -5.90 6.98 -3.11
N ASN A 82 -6.39 6.45 -4.22
CA ASN A 82 -7.82 6.21 -4.38
C ASN A 82 -8.26 4.99 -3.56
N ILE A 83 -8.90 5.23 -2.41
CA ILE A 83 -9.33 4.22 -1.44
C ILE A 83 -10.04 3.03 -2.11
N LYS A 84 -11.05 3.29 -2.96
CA LYS A 84 -11.83 2.22 -3.63
C LYS A 84 -10.96 1.36 -4.54
N LYS A 85 -10.04 1.97 -5.30
CA LYS A 85 -9.10 1.23 -6.16
C LYS A 85 -8.11 0.45 -5.31
N THR A 86 -7.58 1.04 -4.24
CA THR A 86 -6.62 0.39 -3.33
C THR A 86 -7.24 -0.83 -2.66
N LEU A 87 -8.43 -0.72 -2.06
CA LEU A 87 -9.14 -1.85 -1.44
C LEU A 87 -9.37 -3.00 -2.42
N ARG A 88 -9.85 -2.70 -3.64
CA ARG A 88 -10.05 -3.71 -4.68
C ARG A 88 -8.75 -4.42 -5.08
N LYS A 89 -7.61 -3.73 -5.02
CA LYS A 89 -6.30 -4.35 -5.28
C LYS A 89 -5.88 -5.25 -4.13
N ILE A 90 -6.03 -4.79 -2.89
CA ILE A 90 -5.69 -5.55 -1.68
C ILE A 90 -6.50 -6.85 -1.61
N GLN A 91 -7.81 -6.79 -1.85
CA GLN A 91 -8.70 -7.96 -1.87
C GLN A 91 -8.29 -9.03 -2.89
N LYS A 92 -7.61 -8.63 -3.97
CA LYS A 92 -7.14 -9.52 -5.03
C LYS A 92 -5.71 -10.03 -4.79
N MET A 93 -5.06 -9.61 -3.71
CA MET A 93 -3.70 -10.06 -3.42
C MET A 93 -3.70 -11.55 -3.07
N PRO A 94 -2.81 -12.35 -3.69
CA PRO A 94 -2.69 -13.75 -3.31
C PRO A 94 -2.10 -13.85 -1.90
N LYS A 95 -2.62 -14.79 -1.10
CA LYS A 95 -1.99 -15.16 0.16
C LYS A 95 -0.59 -15.72 -0.12
N ARG A 96 0.37 -15.34 0.73
CA ARG A 96 1.80 -15.61 0.55
C ARG A 96 2.14 -17.10 0.52
N GLY A 97 1.33 -17.95 1.16
CA GLY A 97 1.56 -19.39 1.22
C GLY A 97 2.93 -19.70 1.84
N THR A 98 3.58 -20.79 1.46
CA THR A 98 4.87 -21.19 2.07
C THR A 98 6.07 -20.28 1.74
N ASN A 99 5.91 -19.27 0.87
CA ASN A 99 7.02 -18.42 0.42
C ASN A 99 7.31 -17.29 1.42
N ARG A 100 8.58 -17.06 1.79
CA ARG A 100 8.95 -15.95 2.72
C ARG A 100 8.96 -14.57 2.07
N LEU A 101 8.84 -14.47 0.74
CA LEU A 101 8.85 -13.21 0.01
C LEU A 101 7.44 -12.75 -0.30
N ALA A 102 7.18 -11.44 -0.27
CA ALA A 102 5.86 -10.95 -0.62
C ALA A 102 5.63 -11.18 -2.12
N PRO A 103 4.41 -11.51 -2.56
CA PRO A 103 4.15 -11.88 -3.95
C PRO A 103 4.69 -10.89 -4.99
N TRP A 104 4.70 -9.59 -4.68
CA TRP A 104 5.17 -8.53 -5.59
C TRP A 104 6.70 -8.42 -5.72
N TYR A 105 7.48 -8.93 -4.77
CA TYR A 105 8.94 -9.05 -4.94
C TYR A 105 9.32 -10.10 -6.00
N LEU A 106 8.43 -11.08 -6.25
CA LEU A 106 8.67 -12.15 -7.22
C LEU A 106 8.36 -11.70 -8.66
N THR A 107 7.39 -10.82 -8.85
CA THR A 107 7.00 -10.30 -10.18
C THR A 107 8.15 -9.52 -10.85
N LYS A 108 9.02 -8.91 -10.04
CA LYS A 108 10.16 -8.09 -10.51
C LYS A 108 11.29 -8.91 -11.14
N GLN A 109 11.49 -10.16 -10.72
CA GLN A 109 12.57 -11.01 -11.25
C GLN A 109 12.30 -11.53 -12.66
N LYS A 110 11.04 -11.59 -13.10
CA LYS A 110 10.68 -12.04 -14.45
C LYS A 110 10.71 -10.94 -15.51
N ALA A 111 10.73 -9.67 -15.12
CA ALA A 111 10.75 -8.54 -16.06
C ALA A 111 12.18 -8.14 -16.50
N VAL A 112 13.20 -8.77 -15.93
CA VAL A 112 14.64 -8.47 -16.16
C VAL A 112 15.38 -9.69 -16.72
N ALA A 113 14.68 -10.75 -17.14
CA ALA A 113 15.25 -11.97 -17.72
C ALA A 113 14.86 -12.11 -19.19
#